data_AF-A0A9E7AMJ3-F1
#
_entry.id   AF-A0A9E7AMJ3-F1
#
_cell.length_a   1.000
_cell.length_b   1.000
_cell.length_c   1.000
_cell.angle_alpha   90.00
_cell.angle_beta   90.00
_cell.angle_gamma   90.00
#
_symmetry.space_group_name_H-M   'P 1'
#
loop_
_entity.id
_entity.type
_entity.pdbx_description
1 polymer ?
#
loop_
_entity_poly.entity_id
_entity_poly.type
_entity_poly.pdbx_seq_one_letter_code
_entity_poly.pdbx_strand_id
1 'polypeptide(L)' 'MRKSGWEILGPADCVKAKVKDKYRRHILVKSPVDAQVGEILSECAASLDKRVGINMTLDVDAYDMM' A
#
# COMPACT_ATOMS: atom_id res chain seq x y z
N MET A 1 -23.08 -1.06 -9.55
CA MET A 1 -22.75 -1.68 -8.25
C MET A 1 -21.27 -1.42 -7.94
N ARG A 2 -20.93 -0.45 -7.09
CA ARG A 2 -19.62 -0.37 -6.41
C ARG A 2 -19.95 -0.31 -4.92
N LYS A 3 -19.95 -1.46 -4.26
CA LYS A 3 -20.68 -1.67 -3.00
C LYS A 3 -19.82 -1.60 -1.73
N SER A 4 -18.51 -1.37 -1.81
CA SER A 4 -17.64 -1.39 -0.63
C SER A 4 -17.00 -0.04 -0.27
N GLY A 5 -17.01 0.96 -1.14
CA GLY A 5 -16.29 2.23 -0.91
C GLY A 5 -14.76 2.12 -0.89
N TRP A 6 -14.23 0.91 -1.05
CA TRP A 6 -12.79 0.64 -1.18
C TRP A 6 -12.36 0.65 -2.64
N GLU A 7 -11.20 1.25 -2.92
CA GLU A 7 -10.54 1.20 -4.23
C GLU A 7 -9.07 0.86 -4.06
N ILE A 8 -8.55 -0.01 -4.94
CA ILE A 8 -7.12 -0.32 -5.01
C ILE A 8 -6.61 0.19 -6.35
N LEU A 9 -5.57 1.01 -6.32
CA LEU A 9 -4.90 1.56 -7.50
C LEU A 9 -3.46 1.04 -7.56
N GLY A 10 -2.98 0.79 -8.78
CA GLY A 10 -1.66 0.21 -9.04
C GLY A 10 -1.69 -1.31 -9.31
N PRO A 11 -0.54 -2.01 -9.21
CA PRO A 11 0.75 -1.49 -8.77
C PRO A 11 1.32 -0.45 -9.74
N ALA A 12 2.04 0.53 -9.20
CA ALA A 12 2.74 1.54 -9.99
C ALA A 12 4.16 1.74 -9.46
N ASP A 13 5.07 2.14 -10.35
CA ASP A 13 6.41 2.57 -9.95
C ASP A 13 6.32 3.88 -9.17
N CYS A 14 7.10 4.02 -8.09
CA CYS A 14 7.18 5.29 -7.37
C CYS A 14 7.83 6.38 -8.23
N VAL A 15 7.63 7.65 -7.87
CA VAL A 15 8.28 8.81 -8.55
C VAL A 15 9.80 8.60 -8.67
N LYS A 16 10.43 8.05 -7.62
CA LYS A 16 11.81 7.53 -7.66
C LYS A 16 11.79 6.00 -7.74
N ALA A 17 11.53 5.49 -8.94
CA ALA A 17 11.34 4.06 -9.21
C ALA A 17 12.56 3.18 -8.87
N LYS A 18 13.78 3.72 -8.91
CA LYS A 18 15.02 3.01 -8.55
C LYS A 18 15.92 3.88 -7.67
N VAL A 19 16.27 3.37 -6.48
CA VAL A 19 17.16 4.05 -5.51
C VAL A 19 18.13 3.03 -4.93
N LYS A 20 19.44 3.30 -4.97
CA LYS A 20 20.50 2.40 -4.46
C LYS A 20 20.33 0.95 -4.96
N ASP A 21 20.08 0.80 -6.26
CA ASP A 21 19.80 -0.47 -6.96
C ASP A 21 18.55 -1.25 -6.50
N LYS A 22 17.68 -0.63 -5.69
CA LYS A 22 16.39 -1.19 -5.28
C LYS A 22 15.25 -0.54 -6.05
N TYR A 23 14.35 -1.37 -6.57
CA TYR A 23 13.12 -0.91 -7.20
C TYR A 23 12.07 -0.55 -6.14
N ARG A 24 11.36 0.56 -6.34
CA ARG A 24 10.28 1.04 -5.46
C ARG A 24 8.97 1.04 -6.22
N ARG A 25 7.97 0.36 -5.67
CA ARG A 25 6.58 0.34 -6.17
C ARG A 25 5.62 0.59 -5.02
N HIS A 26 4.45 1.11 -5.36
CA HIS A 26 3.34 1.24 -4.42
C HIS A 26 2.05 0.63 -4.98
N ILE A 27 1.15 0.35 -4.05
CA ILE A 27 -0.29 0.31 -4.29
C ILE A 27 -0.88 1.47 -3.48
N LEU A 28 -1.96 2.06 -3.97
CA LEU A 28 -2.73 3.03 -3.21
C LEU A 28 -4.08 2.42 -2.87
N VAL A 29 -4.41 2.39 -1.58
CA VAL A 29 -5.69 1.92 -1.08
C VAL A 29 -6.49 3.14 -0.65
N LYS A 30 -7.65 3.33 -1.28
CA LYS A 30 -8.64 4.31 -0.83
C LYS A 30 -9.68 3.57 -0.02
N SER A 31 -9.94 4.06 1.19
CA SER A 31 -10.93 3.50 2.10
C SER A 31 -12.17 4.40 2.20
N PRO A 32 -13.30 3.86 2.70
CA PRO A 32 -14.31 4.67 3.37
C PRO A 32 -13.70 5.51 4.50
N VAL A 33 -14.30 6.66 4.79
CA VAL A 33 -13.82 7.63 5.80
C VAL A 33 -13.87 7.05 7.22
N ASP A 34 -14.81 6.16 7.48
CA ASP A 34 -15.09 5.54 8.78
C ASP A 34 -14.39 4.18 8.97
N ALA A 35 -13.56 3.76 8.01
CA ALA A 35 -12.86 2.48 8.09
C ALA A 35 -11.74 2.49 9.15
N GLN A 36 -11.58 1.38 9.85
CA GLN A 36 -10.42 1.11 10.72
C GLN A 36 -9.20 0.69 9.87
N VAL A 37 -8.68 1.61 9.05
CA VAL A 37 -7.67 1.31 8.02
C VAL A 37 -6.42 0.65 8.60
N GLY A 38 -5.93 1.13 9.75
CA GLY A 38 -4.73 0.59 10.39
C GLY A 38 -4.85 -0.88 10.78
N GLU A 39 -5.99 -1.27 11.35
CA GLU A 39 -6.25 -2.66 11.77
C GLU A 39 -6.34 -3.58 10.56
N ILE A 40 -7.16 -3.21 9.57
CA ILE A 40 -7.36 -3.99 8.34
C ILE A 40 -6.02 -4.18 7.59
N LEU A 41 -5.24 -3.11 7.41
CA LEU A 41 -3.95 -3.21 6.73
C LEU A 41 -2.92 -4.02 7.54
N SER A 42 -2.97 -3.96 8.87
CA SER A 42 -2.10 -4.77 9.73
C SER A 42 -2.41 -6.26 9.57
N GLU A 43 -3.68 -6.65 9.59
CA GLU A 43 -4.10 -8.03 9.35
C GLU A 43 -3.69 -8.51 7.95
N CYS A 44 -3.92 -7.68 6.92
CA CYS A 44 -3.48 -8.00 5.56
C CYS A 44 -1.96 -8.19 5.49
N ALA A 45 -1.18 -7.29 6.09
CA ALA A 45 0.28 -7.39 6.10
C ALA A 45 0.78 -8.62 6.86
N ALA A 46 0.13 -8.97 7.97
CA ALA A 46 0.44 -10.17 8.74
C ALA A 46 0.11 -11.46 8.00
N SER A 47 -0.91 -11.44 7.12
CA SER A 47 -1.29 -12.58 6.28
C SER A 47 -0.30 -12.87 5.14
N LEU A 48 0.61 -11.94 4.84
CA LEU A 48 1.60 -12.11 3.78
C LEU A 48 2.80 -12.91 4.30
N ASP A 49 3.12 -14.01 3.62
CA ASP A 49 4.38 -14.72 3.84
C ASP A 49 5.58 -13.81 3.58
N LYS A 50 6.65 -14.00 4.36
CA LYS A 50 7.92 -13.29 4.15
C LYS A 50 8.44 -13.56 2.74
N ARG A 51 8.48 -12.53 1.90
CA ARG A 51 9.08 -12.61 0.56
C ARG A 51 10.52 -12.14 0.59
N VAL A 52 11.45 -13.05 0.32
CA VAL A 52 12.89 -12.74 0.25
C VAL A 52 13.13 -11.65 -0.80
N GLY A 53 13.90 -10.62 -0.42
CA GLY A 53 14.25 -9.52 -1.32
C GLY A 53 13.21 -8.40 -1.43
N ILE A 54 12.09 -8.47 -0.72
CA ILE A 54 11.07 -7.42 -0.69
C ILE A 54 10.99 -6.82 0.71
N ASN A 55 11.15 -5.50 0.80
CA ASN A 55 10.82 -4.73 1.99
C ASN A 55 9.51 -3.97 1.74
N MET A 56 8.58 -4.05 2.68
CA MET A 56 7.28 -3.39 2.61
C MET A 56 7.14 -2.42 3.79
N THR A 57 6.51 -1.28 3.54
CA THR A 57 6.06 -0.34 4.57
C THR A 57 4.60 0.01 4.32
N LEU A 58 3.89 0.33 5.40
CA LEU A 58 2.55 0.90 5.34
C LEU A 58 2.64 2.39 5.69
N ASP A 59 1.95 3.22 4.92
CA ASP A 59 1.85 4.66 5.14
C ASP A 59 0.37 5.04 5.12
N VAL A 60 -0.17 5.34 6.30
CA VAL A 60 -1.59 5.64 6.52
C VAL A 60 -1.74 7.15 6.53
N ASP A 61 -2.77 7.66 5.84
CA ASP A 61 -2.98 9.10 5.64
C ASP A 61 -1.77 9.80 5.01
N ALA A 62 -1.15 9.12 4.03
CA ALA A 62 -0.01 9.63 3.29
C ALA A 62 -0.34 11.02 2.69
N TYR A 63 0.48 12.02 3.03
CA TYR A 63 0.32 13.39 2.54
C TYR A 63 0.69 13.53 1.06
N ASP A 64 1.72 12.81 0.62
CA ASP A 64 2.15 12.74 -0.77
C ASP A 64 2.68 11.33 -1.12
N MET A 65 2.99 11.12 -2.40
CA MET A 65 3.49 9.85 -2.94
C MET A 65 4.96 9.94 -3.39
N MET A 66 5.73 10.91 -2.90
CA MET A 66 7.13 11.15 -3.29
C MET A 66 8.16 10.28 -2.56
#